data_AF-A0A353R724-F1
#
_entry.id   AF-A0A353R724-F1
#
_cell.length_a   1.000
_cell.length_b   1.000
_cell.length_c   1.000
_cell.angle_alpha   90.00
_cell.angle_beta   90.00
_cell.angle_gamma   90.00
#
_symmetry.space_group_name_H-M   'P 1'
#
loop_
_entity.id
_entity.type
_entity.pdbx_description
1 polymer ?
#
loop_
_entity_poly.entity_id
_entity_poly.type
_entity_poly.pdbx_seq_one_letter_code
_entity_poly.pdbx_strand_id
1 'polypeptide(L)'
;MKDGKATLHPEWCIDCGECFNVCPVRAVVVEDDDIAQIFNYKHKILLVPSVFFAQFKEKLTLDAIKGILYDMGFTELCTVEQGADLLVDEINRYIKEFDDEKPVISSYCPAVVRLIQVRFPSFANRIMRLIPPLEVTAQYYRSEYQKNGVSLEDVGIFYVTPCAAKIAAIKAPVGGYTSPINGVINMSELYNKVFLAYKQKGAGEHEHCPLTHSSLSSVGIRWSTTGGEAVNIRGRALAIDSMPNVIDFLERLENEEIKGVDFLELRACDMSCCGGILVQDNRFLIRERIEKMAEELPLKHMLDQEFKNVCSGYIPMDPVEPRAMIKYHSDLTIALQRMEESRRLRRMLPDIDCGACGAPSCEALADDIVCDRATLDHCVILHAHQAGPDML
;
A
#
# COMPACT_ATOMS: atom_id res chain seq x y z
N MET A 1 -22.25 11.02 -3.96
CA MET A 1 -21.74 12.02 -4.94
C MET A 1 -22.34 13.38 -4.60
N LYS A 2 -21.61 14.46 -4.80
CA LYS A 2 -22.10 15.84 -4.61
C LYS A 2 -21.86 16.63 -5.89
N ASP A 3 -22.91 17.26 -6.43
CA ASP A 3 -22.85 18.03 -7.70
C ASP A 3 -22.29 17.24 -8.90
N GLY A 4 -22.63 15.95 -9.00
CA GLY A 4 -22.12 15.06 -10.04
C GLY A 4 -20.64 14.66 -9.89
N LYS A 5 -20.00 14.99 -8.77
CA LYS A 5 -18.61 14.61 -8.46
C LYS A 5 -18.57 13.57 -7.35
N ALA A 6 -17.67 12.60 -7.50
CA ALA A 6 -17.33 11.68 -6.43
C ALA A 6 -16.63 12.45 -5.29
N THR A 7 -17.01 12.15 -4.05
CA THR A 7 -16.42 12.72 -2.84
C THR A 7 -15.89 11.57 -1.98
N LEU A 8 -14.70 11.75 -1.41
CA LEU A 8 -14.12 10.78 -0.49
C LEU A 8 -14.55 11.11 0.94
N HIS A 9 -14.80 10.05 1.71
CA HIS A 9 -14.98 10.09 3.16
C HIS A 9 -13.62 9.80 3.80
N PRO A 10 -12.87 10.82 4.29
CA PRO A 10 -11.51 10.60 4.80
C PRO A 10 -11.46 9.55 5.92
N GLU A 11 -12.50 9.49 6.74
CA GLU A 11 -12.67 8.55 7.83
C GLU A 11 -12.83 7.09 7.39
N TRP A 12 -13.35 6.85 6.18
CA TRP A 12 -13.56 5.49 5.62
C TRP A 12 -12.52 5.11 4.57
N CYS A 13 -11.78 6.10 4.06
CA CYS A 13 -10.74 5.88 3.07
C CYS A 13 -9.62 5.01 3.65
N ILE A 14 -9.30 3.95 2.92
CA ILE A 14 -8.15 3.07 3.18
C ILE A 14 -6.96 3.39 2.27
N ASP A 15 -7.09 4.42 1.44
CA ASP A 15 -6.06 4.97 0.55
C ASP A 15 -5.55 3.98 -0.50
N CYS A 16 -6.31 2.92 -0.80
CA CYS A 16 -5.93 1.88 -1.75
C CYS A 16 -5.73 2.39 -3.18
N GLY A 17 -6.31 3.55 -3.52
CA GLY A 17 -6.21 4.15 -4.85
C GLY A 17 -7.12 3.51 -5.90
N GLU A 18 -8.06 2.65 -5.52
CA GLU A 18 -8.98 2.02 -6.49
C GLU A 18 -9.81 3.07 -7.25
N CYS A 19 -10.19 4.16 -6.57
CA CYS A 19 -10.89 5.29 -7.19
C CYS A 19 -10.08 5.96 -8.32
N PHE A 20 -8.74 5.94 -8.24
CA PHE A 20 -7.86 6.40 -9.32
C PHE A 20 -7.89 5.42 -10.50
N ASN A 21 -7.81 4.12 -10.23
CA ASN A 21 -7.76 3.07 -11.23
C ASN A 21 -9.06 2.94 -12.05
N VAL A 22 -10.22 3.02 -11.39
CA VAL A 22 -11.53 2.84 -12.05
C VAL A 22 -12.10 4.11 -12.69
N CYS A 23 -11.49 5.27 -12.46
CA CYS A 23 -12.05 6.54 -12.93
C CYS A 23 -12.01 6.64 -14.47
N PRO A 24 -13.17 6.62 -15.17
CA PRO A 24 -13.19 6.59 -16.63
C PRO A 24 -12.69 7.91 -17.26
N VAL A 25 -12.81 9.02 -16.51
CA VAL A 25 -12.46 10.37 -16.98
C VAL A 25 -11.14 10.88 -16.39
N ARG A 26 -10.40 10.06 -15.62
CA ARG A 26 -9.12 10.43 -14.97
C ARG A 26 -9.21 11.71 -14.12
N ALA A 27 -10.31 11.88 -13.40
CA ALA A 27 -10.52 13.03 -12.52
C ALA A 27 -9.82 12.89 -11.16
N VAL A 28 -9.46 11.66 -10.77
CA VAL A 28 -8.72 11.39 -9.53
C VAL A 28 -7.23 11.46 -9.82
N VAL A 29 -6.48 12.13 -8.94
CA VAL A 29 -5.02 12.25 -9.00
C VAL A 29 -4.44 11.71 -7.70
N VAL A 30 -3.32 11.00 -7.79
CA VAL A 30 -2.55 10.57 -6.63
C VAL A 30 -1.54 11.67 -6.31
N GLU A 31 -1.65 12.27 -5.14
CA GLU A 31 -0.72 13.31 -4.67
C GLU A 31 0.56 12.67 -4.12
N ASP A 32 1.70 13.08 -4.67
CA ASP A 32 3.06 12.73 -4.22
C ASP A 32 3.90 14.00 -4.02
N ASP A 33 5.21 13.85 -3.79
CA ASP A 33 6.11 14.98 -3.58
C ASP A 33 6.87 15.35 -4.88
N ASP A 34 7.13 16.65 -5.07
CA ASP A 34 7.91 17.11 -6.22
C ASP A 34 9.33 16.56 -6.14
N ILE A 35 9.74 15.81 -7.16
CA ILE A 35 11.09 15.25 -7.28
C ILE A 35 12.19 16.32 -7.22
N ALA A 36 11.90 17.59 -7.54
CA ALA A 36 12.86 18.67 -7.38
C ALA A 36 13.30 18.91 -5.91
N GLN A 37 12.53 18.43 -4.92
CA GLN A 37 12.89 18.52 -3.50
C GLN A 37 14.20 17.78 -3.17
N ILE A 38 14.65 16.84 -4.01
CA ILE A 38 15.94 16.15 -3.83
C ILE A 38 17.11 17.15 -3.83
N PHE A 39 16.98 18.29 -4.51
CA PHE A 39 18.04 19.30 -4.60
C PHE A 39 18.23 20.12 -3.31
N ASN A 40 17.35 19.94 -2.32
CA ASN A 40 17.53 20.50 -0.97
C ASN A 40 18.59 19.76 -0.15
N TYR A 41 19.07 18.61 -0.63
CA TYR A 41 19.98 17.72 0.09
C TYR A 41 21.29 17.52 -0.69
N LYS A 42 22.39 17.27 0.03
CA LYS A 42 23.70 16.94 -0.58
C LYS A 42 23.76 15.47 -0.98
N HIS A 43 23.28 14.60 -0.10
CA HIS A 43 23.18 13.16 -0.32
C HIS A 43 21.73 12.82 -0.64
N LYS A 44 21.48 12.25 -1.80
CA LYS A 44 20.16 12.08 -2.40
C LYS A 44 19.93 10.60 -2.68
N ILE A 45 19.41 9.93 -1.67
CA ILE A 45 19.21 8.49 -1.67
C ILE A 45 17.84 8.19 -2.25
N LEU A 46 17.79 7.39 -3.31
CA LEU A 46 16.54 6.88 -3.85
C LEU A 46 16.32 5.44 -3.39
N LEU A 47 15.30 5.24 -2.58
CA LEU A 47 14.76 3.95 -2.22
C LEU A 47 13.81 3.47 -3.33
N VAL A 48 14.10 2.31 -3.93
CA VAL A 48 13.37 1.78 -5.09
C VAL A 48 13.00 0.31 -4.88
N PRO A 49 11.73 -0.09 -5.03
CA PRO A 49 11.35 -1.50 -4.98
C PRO A 49 11.76 -2.24 -6.24
N SER A 50 12.04 -3.54 -6.11
CA SER A 50 12.42 -4.44 -7.22
C SER A 50 11.41 -4.44 -8.37
N VAL A 51 10.13 -4.24 -8.05
CA VAL A 51 9.00 -4.06 -8.99
C VAL A 51 9.26 -2.93 -9.99
N PHE A 52 10.00 -1.89 -9.62
CA PHE A 52 10.36 -0.82 -10.56
C PHE A 52 11.19 -1.36 -11.74
N PHE A 53 12.26 -2.09 -11.43
CA PHE A 53 13.18 -2.62 -12.44
C PHE A 53 12.56 -3.74 -13.29
N ALA A 54 11.71 -4.57 -12.67
CA ALA A 54 11.02 -5.65 -13.36
C ALA A 54 10.08 -5.17 -14.49
N GLN A 55 9.65 -3.91 -14.49
CA GLN A 55 8.86 -3.30 -15.57
C GLN A 55 9.66 -2.98 -16.84
N PHE A 56 11.01 -3.11 -16.79
CA PHE A 56 11.90 -2.69 -17.87
C PHE A 56 12.73 -3.81 -18.51
N LYS A 57 12.75 -5.04 -17.98
CA LYS A 57 13.77 -6.07 -18.30
C LYS A 57 13.98 -6.40 -19.79
N GLU A 58 13.00 -6.10 -20.65
CA GLU A 58 13.09 -6.28 -22.12
C GLU A 58 13.36 -4.97 -22.90
N LYS A 59 13.24 -3.83 -22.22
CA LYS A 59 13.30 -2.48 -22.80
C LYS A 59 14.64 -1.79 -22.50
N LEU A 60 15.09 -1.86 -21.24
CA LEU A 60 16.26 -1.15 -20.72
C LEU A 60 17.12 -2.09 -19.83
N THR A 61 18.44 -1.90 -19.86
CA THR A 61 19.37 -2.54 -18.92
C THR A 61 19.34 -1.83 -17.55
N LEU A 62 19.75 -2.53 -16.49
CA LEU A 62 19.87 -1.93 -15.15
C LEU A 62 20.82 -0.73 -15.16
N ASP A 63 21.94 -0.83 -15.88
CA ASP A 63 22.93 0.25 -15.96
C ASP A 63 22.38 1.49 -16.69
N ALA A 64 21.58 1.33 -17.75
CA ALA A 64 20.89 2.44 -18.39
C ALA A 64 19.92 3.15 -17.42
N ILE A 65 19.15 2.38 -16.65
CA ILE A 65 18.22 2.94 -15.63
C ILE A 65 19.01 3.72 -14.57
N LYS A 66 20.11 3.14 -14.06
CA LYS A 66 20.99 3.80 -13.09
C LYS A 66 21.58 5.09 -13.65
N GLY A 67 22.08 5.09 -14.88
CA GLY A 67 22.61 6.29 -15.54
C GLY A 67 21.58 7.41 -15.63
N ILE A 68 20.35 7.07 -15.99
CA ILE A 68 19.27 8.05 -16.08
C ILE A 68 18.90 8.60 -14.69
N LEU A 69 18.79 7.77 -13.67
CA LEU A 69 18.50 8.22 -12.31
C LEU A 69 19.63 9.09 -11.74
N TYR A 70 20.88 8.81 -12.09
CA TYR A 70 22.02 9.65 -11.77
C TYR A 70 21.93 11.02 -12.47
N ASP A 71 21.63 11.04 -13.77
CA ASP A 71 21.42 12.26 -14.54
C ASP A 71 20.27 13.12 -13.98
N MET A 72 19.25 12.48 -13.39
CA MET A 72 18.16 13.16 -12.68
C MET A 72 18.60 13.79 -11.35
N GLY A 73 19.78 13.43 -10.85
CA GLY A 73 20.43 14.07 -9.70
C GLY A 73 20.54 13.21 -8.45
N PHE A 74 20.12 11.94 -8.47
CA PHE A 74 20.30 11.03 -7.32
C PHE A 74 21.77 10.63 -7.16
N THR A 75 22.21 10.41 -5.92
CA THR A 75 23.60 10.05 -5.60
C THR A 75 23.74 8.61 -5.14
N GLU A 76 22.64 7.96 -4.75
CA GLU A 76 22.64 6.58 -4.29
C GLU A 76 21.30 5.91 -4.60
N LEU A 77 21.33 4.60 -4.92
CA LEU A 77 20.16 3.83 -5.31
C LEU A 77 20.06 2.55 -4.48
N CYS A 78 19.01 2.45 -3.68
CA CYS A 78 18.88 1.39 -2.69
C CYS A 78 17.58 0.63 -2.91
N THR A 79 17.66 -0.69 -3.05
CA THR A 79 16.49 -1.56 -3.10
C THR A 79 15.87 -1.70 -1.72
N VAL A 80 14.57 -1.43 -1.59
CA VAL A 80 13.91 -1.40 -0.26
C VAL A 80 13.74 -2.77 0.37
N GLU A 81 13.87 -3.83 -0.43
CA GLU A 81 13.69 -5.19 0.04
C GLU A 81 14.92 -5.77 0.73
N GLN A 82 16.02 -5.02 0.86
CA GLN A 82 17.24 -5.48 1.53
C GLN A 82 17.05 -5.78 3.02
N GLY A 83 16.16 -5.03 3.69
CA GLY A 83 15.82 -5.24 5.09
C GLY A 83 14.89 -6.44 5.34
N ALA A 84 14.43 -7.13 4.29
CA ALA A 84 13.45 -8.21 4.41
C ALA A 84 14.00 -9.44 5.15
N ASP A 85 15.27 -9.80 4.93
CA ASP A 85 15.90 -10.96 5.57
C ASP A 85 15.92 -10.84 7.10
N LEU A 86 16.19 -9.64 7.63
CA LEU A 86 16.11 -9.35 9.06
C LEU A 86 14.66 -9.50 9.55
N LEU A 87 13.71 -8.97 8.79
CA LEU A 87 12.30 -9.05 9.16
C LEU A 87 11.81 -10.50 9.23
N VAL A 88 12.31 -11.43 8.42
CA VAL A 88 11.92 -12.85 8.53
C VAL A 88 12.17 -13.40 9.94
N ASP A 89 13.35 -13.13 10.50
CA ASP A 89 13.72 -13.60 11.84
C ASP A 89 12.84 -12.92 12.91
N GLU A 90 12.61 -11.61 12.76
CA GLU A 90 11.80 -10.81 13.68
C GLU A 90 10.31 -11.18 13.67
N ILE A 91 9.74 -11.45 12.49
CA ILE A 91 8.35 -11.88 12.32
C ILE A 91 8.16 -13.26 12.95
N ASN A 92 9.06 -14.21 12.68
CA ASN A 92 8.97 -15.55 13.28
C ASN A 92 9.10 -15.51 14.81
N ARG A 93 9.94 -14.62 15.35
CA ARG A 93 10.05 -14.37 16.79
C ARG A 93 8.75 -13.77 17.33
N TYR A 94 8.22 -12.74 16.67
CA TYR A 94 6.97 -12.09 17.03
C TYR A 94 5.80 -13.08 17.08
N ILE A 95 5.61 -13.91 16.05
CA ILE A 95 4.52 -14.91 16.00
C ILE A 95 4.64 -15.95 17.13
N LYS A 96 5.85 -16.31 17.51
CA LYS A 96 6.11 -17.27 18.61
C LYS A 96 5.77 -16.66 19.97
N GLU A 97 6.05 -15.37 20.14
CA GLU A 97 5.84 -14.59 21.37
C GLU A 97 4.46 -13.91 21.40
N PHE A 98 3.62 -14.12 20.38
CA PHE A 98 2.32 -13.47 20.27
C PHE A 98 1.33 -14.09 21.26
N ASP A 99 0.97 -13.30 22.28
CA ASP A 99 0.08 -13.73 23.37
C ASP A 99 -1.41 -13.61 23.03
N ASP A 100 -1.76 -12.82 22.01
CA ASP A 100 -3.13 -12.58 21.55
C ASP A 100 -3.64 -13.72 20.64
N GLU A 101 -4.92 -13.68 20.28
CA GLU A 101 -5.53 -14.68 19.41
C GLU A 101 -4.96 -14.62 17.98
N LYS A 102 -4.39 -15.73 17.52
CA LYS A 102 -3.92 -15.92 16.15
C LYS A 102 -5.08 -15.93 15.14
N PRO A 103 -4.85 -15.62 13.85
CA PRO A 103 -3.55 -15.40 13.20
C PRO A 103 -2.96 -14.02 13.45
N VAL A 104 -1.63 -13.92 13.43
CA VAL A 104 -0.92 -12.64 13.29
C VAL A 104 -1.07 -12.15 11.86
N ILE A 105 -1.41 -10.88 11.66
CA ILE A 105 -1.65 -10.29 10.34
C ILE A 105 -0.48 -9.38 9.98
N SER A 106 0.07 -9.53 8.77
CA SER A 106 1.15 -8.67 8.27
C SER A 106 0.76 -7.19 8.27
N SER A 107 1.69 -6.32 8.69
CA SER A 107 1.58 -4.86 8.64
C SER A 107 2.01 -4.24 7.30
N TYR A 108 2.51 -5.04 6.36
CA TYR A 108 3.18 -4.50 5.17
C TYR A 108 2.23 -3.78 4.20
N CYS A 109 0.98 -4.21 4.06
CA CYS A 109 0.02 -3.55 3.18
C CYS A 109 -0.80 -2.48 3.94
N PRO A 110 -0.50 -1.18 3.81
CA PRO A 110 -1.17 -0.13 4.58
C PRO A 110 -2.66 -0.02 4.27
N ALA A 111 -3.08 -0.34 3.05
CA ALA A 111 -4.50 -0.39 2.69
C ALA A 111 -5.25 -1.48 3.47
N VAL A 112 -4.62 -2.63 3.73
CA VAL A 112 -5.22 -3.69 4.56
C VAL A 112 -5.21 -3.31 6.04
N VAL A 113 -4.13 -2.70 6.53
CA VAL A 113 -4.09 -2.15 7.90
C VAL A 113 -5.26 -1.19 8.12
N ARG A 114 -5.47 -0.23 7.21
CA ARG A 114 -6.59 0.72 7.28
C ARG A 114 -7.95 0.05 7.09
N LEU A 115 -8.05 -0.98 6.23
CA LEU A 115 -9.28 -1.79 6.11
C LEU A 115 -9.64 -2.44 7.44
N ILE A 116 -8.68 -3.04 8.15
CA ILE A 116 -8.91 -3.66 9.45
C ILE A 116 -9.34 -2.59 10.47
N GLN A 117 -8.63 -1.45 10.52
CA GLN A 117 -8.98 -0.35 11.43
C GLN A 117 -10.43 0.13 11.24
N VAL A 118 -10.92 0.15 10.00
CA VAL A 118 -12.23 0.70 9.64
C VAL A 118 -13.32 -0.37 9.72
N ARG A 119 -13.14 -1.52 9.04
CA ARG A 119 -14.19 -2.53 8.81
C ARG A 119 -14.10 -3.75 9.72
N PHE A 120 -12.91 -4.15 10.14
CA PHE A 120 -12.69 -5.35 10.97
C PHE A 120 -11.93 -5.02 12.26
N PRO A 121 -12.42 -4.07 13.08
CA PRO A 121 -11.66 -3.55 14.22
C PRO A 121 -11.34 -4.62 15.28
N SER A 122 -12.09 -5.72 15.31
CA SER A 122 -11.84 -6.93 16.11
C SER A 122 -10.47 -7.58 15.84
N PHE A 123 -9.87 -7.33 14.67
CA PHE A 123 -8.55 -7.83 14.29
C PHE A 123 -7.43 -6.81 14.45
N ALA A 124 -7.69 -5.60 14.97
CA ALA A 124 -6.67 -4.56 15.09
C ALA A 124 -5.49 -4.98 15.98
N ASN A 125 -5.77 -5.67 17.09
CA ASN A 125 -4.73 -6.23 17.97
C ASN A 125 -3.93 -7.38 17.33
N ARG A 126 -4.46 -8.01 16.27
CA ARG A 126 -3.80 -9.08 15.51
C ARG A 126 -2.81 -8.55 14.46
N ILE A 127 -2.81 -7.25 14.17
CA ILE A 127 -1.83 -6.65 13.27
C ILE A 127 -0.45 -6.67 13.92
N MET A 128 0.50 -7.29 13.23
CA MET A 128 1.89 -7.37 13.63
C MET A 128 2.50 -5.98 13.83
N ARG A 129 3.23 -5.79 14.93
CA ARG A 129 3.80 -4.50 15.33
C ARG A 129 5.27 -4.33 14.93
N LEU A 130 5.57 -4.62 13.67
CA LEU A 130 6.89 -4.42 13.07
C LEU A 130 6.78 -3.49 11.85
N ILE A 131 7.74 -2.56 11.70
CA ILE A 131 7.81 -1.65 10.54
C ILE A 131 8.15 -2.42 9.24
N PRO A 132 7.72 -1.93 8.06
CA PRO A 132 7.97 -2.60 6.78
C PRO A 132 9.44 -2.46 6.30
N PRO A 133 9.90 -3.28 5.34
CA PRO A 133 11.28 -3.27 4.83
C PRO A 133 11.79 -1.90 4.35
N LEU A 134 10.92 -1.06 3.78
CA LEU A 134 11.31 0.27 3.33
C LEU A 134 11.74 1.17 4.50
N GLU A 135 11.08 1.04 5.66
CA GLU A 135 11.40 1.82 6.85
C GLU A 135 12.69 1.30 7.47
N VAL A 136 12.84 -0.03 7.57
CA VAL A 136 14.09 -0.68 8.01
C VAL A 136 15.27 -0.23 7.14
N THR A 137 15.10 -0.26 5.82
CA THR A 137 16.14 0.14 4.85
C THR A 137 16.48 1.61 5.00
N ALA A 138 15.48 2.48 5.11
CA ALA A 138 15.71 3.91 5.29
C ALA A 138 16.44 4.22 6.61
N GLN A 139 16.10 3.55 7.71
CA GLN A 139 16.79 3.69 9.00
C GLN A 139 18.25 3.22 8.94
N TYR A 140 18.52 2.14 8.21
CA TYR A 140 19.88 1.65 7.98
C TYR A 140 20.74 2.73 7.30
N TYR A 141 20.31 3.25 6.15
CA TYR A 141 21.10 4.27 5.44
C TYR A 141 21.24 5.56 6.26
N ARG A 142 20.18 6.02 6.92
CA ARG A 142 20.28 7.18 7.83
C ARG A 142 21.36 6.96 8.90
N SER A 143 21.39 5.78 9.50
CA SER A 143 22.38 5.41 10.52
C SER A 143 23.81 5.32 9.94
N GLU A 144 23.97 4.75 8.74
CA GLU A 144 25.27 4.66 8.08
C GLU A 144 25.87 6.03 7.76
N TYR A 145 25.06 6.96 7.24
CA TYR A 145 25.52 8.33 7.01
C TYR A 145 25.91 9.03 8.32
N GLN A 146 25.13 8.85 9.38
CA GLN A 146 25.45 9.40 10.69
C GLN A 146 26.77 8.86 11.25
N LYS A 147 27.00 7.54 11.16
CA LYS A 147 28.24 6.90 11.61
C LYS A 147 29.47 7.42 10.85
N ASN A 148 29.30 7.76 9.57
CA ASN A 148 30.34 8.33 8.72
C ASN A 148 30.53 9.85 8.92
N GLY A 149 29.89 10.44 9.94
CA GLY A 149 30.07 11.85 10.31
C GLY A 149 29.34 12.84 9.39
N VAL A 150 28.38 12.38 8.59
CA VAL A 150 27.55 13.24 7.75
C VAL A 150 26.39 13.80 8.56
N SER A 151 26.11 15.09 8.42
CA SER A 151 24.93 15.71 9.02
C SER A 151 23.66 15.11 8.42
N LEU A 152 22.72 14.67 9.26
CA LEU A 152 21.45 14.10 8.79
C LEU A 152 20.53 15.10 8.10
N GLU A 153 20.81 16.41 8.24
CA GLU A 153 20.12 17.46 7.48
C GLU A 153 20.60 17.53 6.02
N ASP A 154 21.82 17.04 5.73
CA ASP A 154 22.37 16.96 4.38
C ASP A 154 21.91 15.70 3.62
N VAL A 155 21.21 14.78 4.30
CA VAL A 155 20.78 13.48 3.77
C VAL A 155 19.28 13.49 3.48
N GLY A 156 18.93 13.41 2.20
CA GLY A 156 17.57 13.27 1.71
C GLY A 156 17.30 11.84 1.24
N ILE A 157 16.33 11.19 1.86
CA ILE A 157 15.87 9.85 1.51
C ILE A 157 14.51 9.97 0.81
N PHE A 158 14.42 9.50 -0.42
CA PHE A 158 13.19 9.54 -1.23
C PHE A 158 12.78 8.14 -1.62
N TYR A 159 11.48 7.85 -1.59
CA TYR A 159 10.97 6.53 -1.93
C TYR A 159 10.04 6.56 -3.13
N VAL A 160 10.35 5.79 -4.16
CA VAL A 160 9.42 5.58 -5.29
C VAL A 160 8.49 4.40 -4.98
N THR A 161 7.18 4.59 -5.16
CA THR A 161 6.19 3.58 -4.74
C THR A 161 5.16 3.23 -5.79
N PRO A 162 4.78 1.92 -5.90
CA PRO A 162 3.69 1.50 -6.78
C PRO A 162 2.29 1.76 -6.18
N CYS A 163 2.21 2.38 -4.99
CA CYS A 163 1.01 2.33 -4.14
C CYS A 163 0.67 3.70 -3.51
N ALA A 164 -0.55 4.20 -3.75
CA ALA A 164 -1.06 5.39 -3.09
C ALA A 164 -1.15 5.25 -1.56
N ALA A 165 -1.57 4.08 -1.06
CA ALA A 165 -1.65 3.85 0.38
C ALA A 165 -0.29 3.95 1.07
N LYS A 166 0.81 3.69 0.34
CA LYS A 166 2.16 3.81 0.88
C LYS A 166 2.65 5.25 0.96
N ILE A 167 2.27 6.10 0.00
CA ILE A 167 2.45 7.56 0.08
C ILE A 167 1.79 8.08 1.38
N ALA A 168 0.52 7.73 1.58
CA ALA A 168 -0.22 8.18 2.75
C ALA A 168 0.28 7.56 4.06
N ALA A 169 0.87 6.36 4.03
CA ALA A 169 1.46 5.72 5.21
C ALA A 169 2.81 6.33 5.61
N ILE A 170 3.61 6.84 4.66
CA ILE A 170 4.86 7.53 4.98
C ILE A 170 4.58 8.92 5.56
N LYS A 171 3.62 9.65 4.97
CA LYS A 171 3.21 10.99 5.45
C LYS A 171 2.47 10.94 6.79
N ALA A 172 1.71 9.88 7.04
CA ALA A 172 1.00 9.65 8.29
C ALA A 172 1.08 8.16 8.71
N PRO A 173 2.19 7.75 9.34
CA PRO A 173 2.42 6.38 9.77
C PRO A 173 1.39 5.88 10.77
N VAL A 174 0.97 4.64 10.61
CA VAL A 174 0.17 3.91 11.60
C VAL A 174 1.16 3.17 12.51
N GLY A 175 0.98 3.26 13.83
CA GLY A 175 1.90 2.67 14.81
C GLY A 175 2.95 3.64 15.38
N GLY A 176 2.69 4.96 15.36
CA GLY A 176 3.39 5.94 16.19
C GLY A 176 4.86 6.25 15.85
N TYR A 177 5.46 5.54 14.91
CA TYR A 177 6.84 5.78 14.48
C TYR A 177 6.95 6.99 13.54
N THR A 178 8.12 7.60 13.51
CA THR A 178 8.46 8.66 12.54
C THR A 178 9.24 8.05 11.38
N SER A 179 8.73 8.19 10.16
CA SER A 179 9.44 7.75 8.96
C SER A 179 10.69 8.63 8.74
N PRO A 180 11.87 8.04 8.45
CA PRO A 180 13.07 8.80 8.10
C PRO A 180 13.07 9.24 6.62
N ILE A 181 12.01 8.94 5.86
CA ILE A 181 11.86 9.25 4.44
C ILE A 181 11.37 10.70 4.29
N ASN A 182 12.10 11.48 3.50
CA ASN A 182 11.86 12.91 3.28
C ASN A 182 10.83 13.20 2.19
N GLY A 183 10.63 12.28 1.25
CA GLY A 183 9.67 12.45 0.16
C GLY A 183 9.32 11.15 -0.54
N VAL A 184 8.13 11.12 -1.16
CA VAL A 184 7.62 9.99 -1.91
C VAL A 184 7.37 10.36 -3.36
N ILE A 185 7.75 9.46 -4.27
CA ILE A 185 7.68 9.68 -5.72
C ILE A 185 6.71 8.66 -6.33
N ASN A 186 5.81 9.14 -7.17
CA ASN A 186 4.89 8.31 -7.93
C ASN A 186 5.66 7.45 -8.95
N MET A 187 5.54 6.12 -8.83
CA MET A 187 6.23 5.19 -9.71
C MET A 187 5.88 5.35 -11.19
N SER A 188 4.63 5.68 -11.51
CA SER A 188 4.21 5.90 -12.89
C SER A 188 4.93 7.11 -13.50
N GLU A 189 5.09 8.18 -12.72
CA GLU A 189 5.80 9.37 -13.17
C GLU A 189 7.29 9.10 -13.37
N LEU A 190 7.93 8.44 -12.40
CA LEU A 190 9.34 8.11 -12.51
C LEU A 190 9.59 7.14 -13.68
N TYR A 191 8.72 6.14 -13.86
CA TYR A 191 8.78 5.21 -14.99
C TYR A 191 8.76 5.96 -16.33
N ASN A 192 7.82 6.90 -16.48
CA ASN A 192 7.66 7.69 -17.69
C ASN A 192 8.88 8.60 -17.94
N LYS A 193 9.42 9.24 -16.90
CA LYS A 193 10.64 10.06 -17.00
C LYS A 193 11.84 9.22 -17.44
N VAL A 194 12.04 8.05 -16.83
CA VAL A 194 13.13 7.13 -17.20
C VAL A 194 12.98 6.65 -18.63
N PHE A 195 11.79 6.20 -19.02
CA PHE A 195 11.53 5.70 -20.36
C PHE A 195 11.69 6.79 -21.45
N LEU A 196 11.27 8.02 -21.15
CA LEU A 196 11.43 9.16 -22.06
C LEU A 196 12.90 9.54 -22.23
N ALA A 197 13.67 9.64 -21.13
CA ALA A 197 15.10 9.96 -21.19
C ALA A 197 15.86 8.92 -22.03
N TYR A 198 15.56 7.64 -21.82
CA TYR A 198 16.13 6.55 -22.61
C TYR A 198 15.83 6.68 -24.11
N LYS A 199 14.59 7.03 -24.48
CA LYS A 199 14.20 7.24 -25.88
C LYS A 199 14.90 8.44 -26.53
N GLN A 200 15.24 9.48 -25.78
CA GLN A 200 15.82 10.70 -26.31
C GLN A 200 17.33 10.59 -26.58
N LYS A 201 18.09 9.90 -25.73
CA LYS A 201 19.57 9.83 -25.80
C LYS A 201 20.12 8.48 -26.30
N GLY A 202 19.30 7.43 -26.35
CA GLY A 202 19.73 6.09 -26.78
C GLY A 202 20.52 5.34 -25.69
N ALA A 203 20.73 4.03 -25.88
CA ALA A 203 21.24 3.14 -24.84
C ALA A 203 22.69 3.40 -24.40
N GLY A 204 23.55 3.90 -25.30
CA GLY A 204 25.00 3.97 -25.08
C GLY A 204 25.50 5.18 -24.27
N GLU A 205 24.70 6.23 -24.09
CA GLU A 205 25.11 7.46 -23.36
C GLU A 205 24.82 7.42 -21.85
N HIS A 206 24.19 6.35 -21.36
CA HIS A 206 23.82 6.21 -19.94
C HIS A 206 24.57 5.09 -19.20
N GLU A 207 25.40 4.31 -19.90
CA GLU A 207 26.26 3.27 -19.31
C GLU A 207 27.54 3.88 -18.73
N HIS A 208 27.40 4.91 -17.89
CA HIS A 208 28.50 5.69 -17.32
C HIS A 208 28.43 5.79 -15.79
N CYS A 209 27.48 5.08 -15.17
CA CYS A 209 26.95 5.44 -13.86
C CYS A 209 27.75 4.88 -12.67
N PRO A 210 28.24 5.74 -11.75
CA PRO A 210 28.88 5.33 -10.50
C PRO A 210 27.88 5.00 -9.38
N LEU A 211 26.56 5.05 -9.63
CA LEU A 211 25.57 4.73 -8.59
C LEU A 211 25.77 3.31 -8.10
N THR A 212 26.04 3.19 -6.80
CA THR A 212 25.92 1.93 -6.09
C THR A 212 24.45 1.50 -6.19
N HIS A 213 24.20 0.34 -6.80
CA HIS A 213 22.91 -0.34 -6.73
C HIS A 213 23.06 -1.48 -5.76
N SER A 214 22.20 -1.47 -4.76
CA SER A 214 22.31 -2.36 -3.62
C SER A 214 21.81 -3.78 -4.01
N SER A 215 22.52 -4.83 -3.58
CA SER A 215 22.17 -6.23 -3.91
C SER A 215 20.87 -6.68 -3.24
N LEU A 216 20.25 -7.76 -3.72
CA LEU A 216 19.09 -8.37 -3.05
C LEU A 216 19.35 -9.84 -2.74
N SER A 217 18.59 -10.37 -1.81
CA SER A 217 18.46 -11.80 -1.61
C SER A 217 17.27 -12.36 -2.40
N SER A 218 17.24 -13.67 -2.54
CA SER A 218 16.13 -14.44 -3.11
C SER A 218 14.83 -14.25 -2.29
N VAL A 219 14.96 -14.04 -0.97
CA VAL A 219 13.84 -13.71 -0.07
C VAL A 219 13.38 -12.27 -0.29
N GLY A 220 14.31 -11.31 -0.25
CA GLY A 220 14.01 -9.89 -0.36
C GLY A 220 13.32 -9.55 -1.68
N ILE A 221 13.87 -9.99 -2.82
CA ILE A 221 13.28 -9.63 -4.12
C ILE A 221 11.81 -10.09 -4.27
N ARG A 222 11.43 -11.20 -3.61
CA ARG A 222 10.07 -11.75 -3.62
C ARG A 222 9.12 -11.07 -2.63
N TRP A 223 9.60 -10.23 -1.73
CA TRP A 223 8.77 -9.64 -0.66
C TRP A 223 7.55 -8.85 -1.18
N SER A 224 7.69 -8.30 -2.38
CA SER A 224 6.67 -7.52 -3.08
C SER A 224 5.62 -8.38 -3.79
N THR A 225 5.84 -9.69 -3.93
CA THR A 225 4.92 -10.64 -4.57
C THR A 225 4.03 -11.34 -3.54
N THR A 226 2.94 -11.93 -4.01
CA THR A 226 2.02 -12.71 -3.16
C THR A 226 2.69 -13.99 -2.69
N GLY A 227 2.76 -14.17 -1.38
CA GLY A 227 3.46 -15.28 -0.73
C GLY A 227 4.90 -14.95 -0.35
N GLY A 228 5.36 -13.71 -0.60
CA GLY A 228 6.71 -13.26 -0.29
C GLY A 228 7.03 -13.26 1.21
N GLU A 229 6.03 -13.03 2.06
CA GLU A 229 6.18 -13.17 3.52
C GLU A 229 5.85 -14.58 3.97
N ALA A 230 4.68 -15.10 3.59
CA ALA A 230 4.10 -16.31 4.13
C ALA A 230 5.00 -17.55 3.97
N VAL A 231 5.74 -17.67 2.86
CA VAL A 231 6.66 -18.81 2.61
C VAL A 231 7.81 -18.87 3.62
N ASN A 232 8.15 -17.74 4.25
CA ASN A 232 9.25 -17.62 5.20
C ASN A 232 8.79 -17.78 6.66
N ILE A 233 7.50 -18.02 6.89
CA ILE A 233 6.92 -18.13 8.23
C ILE A 233 6.82 -19.59 8.68
N ARG A 234 7.22 -19.86 9.92
CA ARG A 234 7.07 -21.16 10.56
C ARG A 234 5.62 -21.36 11.01
N GLY A 235 5.09 -22.56 10.77
CA GLY A 235 3.70 -22.89 11.10
C GLY A 235 2.79 -22.77 9.88
N ARG A 236 1.48 -22.59 10.12
CA ARG A 236 0.50 -22.46 9.05
C ARG A 236 0.31 -20.99 8.68
N ALA A 237 0.96 -20.57 7.59
CA ALA A 237 0.80 -19.25 7.00
C ALA A 237 -0.03 -19.30 5.71
N LEU A 238 -0.84 -18.28 5.46
CA LEU A 238 -1.59 -18.12 4.22
C LEU A 238 -1.29 -16.74 3.61
N ALA A 239 -1.26 -16.68 2.29
CA ALA A 239 -1.14 -15.45 1.52
C ALA A 239 -2.40 -15.23 0.67
N ILE A 240 -2.99 -14.06 0.81
CA ILE A 240 -4.21 -13.66 0.12
C ILE A 240 -3.97 -12.27 -0.47
N ASP A 241 -4.17 -12.15 -1.78
CA ASP A 241 -4.12 -10.90 -2.50
C ASP A 241 -5.47 -10.56 -3.13
N SER A 242 -5.60 -9.32 -3.61
CA SER A 242 -6.85 -8.70 -4.06
C SER A 242 -7.83 -8.35 -2.93
N MET A 243 -8.28 -7.09 -2.93
CA MET A 243 -9.17 -6.54 -1.89
C MET A 243 -10.46 -7.36 -1.68
N PRO A 244 -11.19 -7.82 -2.72
CA PRO A 244 -12.35 -8.68 -2.53
C PRO A 244 -12.03 -10.00 -1.81
N ASN A 245 -10.91 -10.66 -2.14
CA ASN A 245 -10.51 -11.90 -1.49
C ASN A 245 -10.09 -11.66 -0.03
N VAL A 246 -9.39 -10.54 0.24
CA VAL A 246 -9.03 -10.14 1.60
C VAL A 246 -10.27 -9.92 2.45
N ILE A 247 -11.28 -9.22 1.91
CA ILE A 247 -12.55 -8.98 2.60
C ILE A 247 -13.27 -10.30 2.89
N ASP A 248 -13.47 -11.15 1.87
CA ASP A 248 -14.11 -12.47 2.04
C ASP A 248 -13.40 -13.31 3.10
N PHE A 249 -12.07 -13.35 3.05
CA PHE A 249 -11.28 -14.11 4.00
C PHE A 249 -11.42 -13.59 5.43
N LEU A 250 -11.41 -12.26 5.63
CA LEU A 250 -11.59 -11.65 6.95
C LEU A 250 -13.01 -11.88 7.49
N GLU A 251 -14.05 -11.84 6.65
CA GLU A 251 -15.43 -12.16 7.06
C GLU A 251 -15.56 -13.61 7.52
N ARG A 252 -14.97 -14.55 6.78
CA ARG A 252 -14.96 -15.97 7.15
C ARG A 252 -14.13 -16.25 8.40
N LEU A 253 -13.07 -15.48 8.62
CA LEU A 253 -12.29 -15.51 9.85
C LEU A 253 -13.11 -14.98 11.04
N GLU A 254 -13.86 -13.89 10.87
CA GLU A 254 -14.71 -13.29 11.91
C GLU A 254 -15.88 -14.21 12.27
N ASN A 255 -16.42 -14.95 11.30
CA ASN A 255 -17.45 -15.98 11.50
C ASN A 255 -16.90 -17.30 12.08
N GLU A 256 -15.63 -17.34 12.48
CA GLU A 256 -14.93 -18.52 12.99
C GLU A 256 -14.91 -19.74 12.04
N GLU A 257 -15.12 -19.56 10.73
CA GLU A 257 -15.05 -20.66 9.75
C GLU A 257 -13.61 -21.12 9.51
N ILE A 258 -12.64 -20.24 9.75
CA ILE A 258 -11.22 -20.47 9.52
C ILE A 258 -10.51 -20.56 10.88
N LYS A 259 -9.93 -21.72 11.18
CA LYS A 259 -9.20 -21.97 12.44
C LYS A 259 -7.79 -22.49 12.19
N GLY A 260 -6.89 -22.28 13.14
CA GLY A 260 -5.54 -22.84 13.14
C GLY A 260 -4.60 -22.24 12.09
N VAL A 261 -4.72 -20.94 11.82
CA VAL A 261 -3.76 -20.18 10.99
C VAL A 261 -2.87 -19.38 11.94
N ASP A 262 -1.56 -19.46 11.74
CA ASP A 262 -0.57 -18.74 12.55
C ASP A 262 -0.31 -17.33 12.03
N PHE A 263 -0.29 -17.17 10.70
CA PHE A 263 0.05 -15.91 10.03
C PHE A 263 -0.75 -15.67 8.76
N LEU A 264 -1.15 -14.41 8.54
CA LEU A 264 -1.82 -13.96 7.33
C LEU A 264 -1.03 -12.85 6.64
N GLU A 265 -0.56 -13.15 5.43
CA GLU A 265 -0.09 -12.16 4.47
C GLU A 265 -1.29 -11.68 3.66
N LEU A 266 -1.79 -10.48 3.95
CA LEU A 266 -2.93 -9.89 3.27
C LEU A 266 -2.49 -8.69 2.41
N ARG A 267 -2.92 -8.67 1.14
CA ARG A 267 -2.46 -7.72 0.12
C ARG A 267 -3.65 -7.15 -0.65
N ALA A 268 -3.75 -5.82 -0.72
CA ALA A 268 -4.88 -5.14 -1.35
C ALA A 268 -4.97 -5.34 -2.87
N CYS A 269 -3.83 -5.42 -3.55
CA CYS A 269 -3.77 -5.45 -5.01
C CYS A 269 -3.66 -6.90 -5.52
N ASP A 270 -4.24 -7.21 -6.68
CA ASP A 270 -4.07 -8.50 -7.35
C ASP A 270 -2.59 -8.68 -7.78
N MET A 271 -1.99 -9.82 -7.49
CA MET A 271 -0.54 -10.06 -7.59
C MET A 271 0.31 -9.14 -6.68
N SER A 272 -0.24 -8.70 -5.55
CA SER A 272 0.44 -7.84 -4.57
C SER A 272 1.00 -6.55 -5.22
N CYS A 273 2.20 -6.10 -4.85
CA CYS A 273 2.75 -4.84 -5.34
C CYS A 273 2.99 -4.83 -6.86
N CYS A 274 3.07 -6.00 -7.51
CA CYS A 274 3.16 -6.10 -8.96
C CYS A 274 1.90 -5.60 -9.68
N GLY A 275 0.73 -5.65 -9.02
CA GLY A 275 -0.52 -5.07 -9.51
C GLY A 275 -0.88 -3.75 -8.86
N GLY A 276 0.09 -3.05 -8.26
CA GLY A 276 -0.14 -1.73 -7.69
C GLY A 276 -0.64 -0.73 -8.72
N ILE A 277 -1.50 0.21 -8.30
CA ILE A 277 -2.16 1.17 -9.19
C ILE A 277 -1.20 2.13 -9.91
N LEU A 278 0.05 2.25 -9.46
CA LEU A 278 1.08 3.09 -10.09
C LEU A 278 2.10 2.28 -10.91
N VAL A 279 1.83 0.99 -11.16
CA VAL A 279 2.62 0.13 -12.04
C VAL A 279 2.15 0.27 -13.48
N GLN A 280 3.09 0.34 -14.43
CA GLN A 280 2.81 0.61 -15.84
C GLN A 280 2.80 -0.64 -16.74
N ASP A 281 3.52 -1.71 -16.35
CA ASP A 281 3.60 -2.94 -17.13
C ASP A 281 2.63 -4.01 -16.60
N ASN A 282 2.50 -5.13 -17.32
CA ASN A 282 1.59 -6.21 -16.93
C ASN A 282 2.04 -6.89 -15.63
N ARG A 283 1.15 -6.91 -14.62
CA ARG A 283 1.42 -7.48 -13.29
C ARG A 283 1.92 -8.93 -13.30
N PHE A 284 1.44 -9.77 -14.21
CA PHE A 284 1.86 -11.18 -14.30
C PHE A 284 3.27 -11.31 -14.88
N LEU A 285 3.61 -10.50 -15.89
CA LEU A 285 4.98 -10.46 -16.45
C LEU A 285 5.97 -9.92 -15.44
N ILE A 286 5.60 -8.89 -14.68
CA ILE A 286 6.43 -8.36 -13.59
C ILE A 286 6.72 -9.44 -12.56
N ARG A 287 5.67 -10.16 -12.12
CA ARG A 287 5.82 -11.28 -11.17
C ARG A 287 6.75 -12.36 -11.72
N GLU A 288 6.53 -12.82 -12.94
CA GLU A 288 7.39 -13.83 -13.59
C GLU A 288 8.85 -13.39 -13.63
N ARG A 289 9.12 -12.14 -14.01
CA ARG A 289 10.48 -11.59 -14.06
C ARG A 289 11.14 -11.53 -12.69
N ILE A 290 10.39 -11.16 -11.65
CA ILE A 290 10.87 -11.16 -10.25
C ILE A 290 11.25 -12.58 -9.83
N GLU A 291 10.37 -13.56 -10.07
CA GLU A 291 10.64 -14.96 -9.74
C GLU A 291 11.90 -15.47 -10.43
N LYS A 292 12.05 -15.18 -11.73
CA LYS A 292 13.25 -15.55 -12.50
C LYS A 292 14.52 -14.88 -11.97
N MET A 293 14.47 -13.59 -11.62
CA MET A 293 15.62 -12.90 -11.01
C MET A 293 16.01 -13.52 -9.68
N ALA A 294 15.02 -13.97 -8.91
CA ALA A 294 15.24 -14.51 -7.59
C ALA A 294 15.95 -15.86 -7.58
N GLU A 295 15.89 -16.64 -8.67
CA GLU A 295 16.64 -17.90 -8.85
C GLU A 295 18.16 -17.69 -8.91
N GLU A 296 18.62 -16.50 -9.33
CA GLU A 296 20.03 -16.16 -9.49
C GLU A 296 20.62 -15.47 -8.24
N LEU A 297 19.76 -15.12 -7.27
CA LEU A 297 20.15 -14.38 -6.06
C LEU A 297 20.47 -15.31 -4.87
N PRO A 298 21.40 -14.91 -3.98
CA PRO A 298 21.67 -15.68 -2.77
C PRO A 298 20.43 -15.75 -1.89
N LEU A 299 20.24 -16.86 -1.17
CA LEU A 299 19.08 -17.03 -0.29
C LEU A 299 18.97 -15.91 0.76
N LYS A 300 20.11 -15.41 1.24
CA LYS A 300 20.18 -14.42 2.30
C LYS A 300 21.03 -13.22 1.91
N HIS A 301 20.63 -12.02 2.34
CA HIS A 301 21.34 -10.79 2.01
C HIS A 301 22.69 -10.68 2.75
N MET A 302 23.73 -10.17 2.09
CA MET A 302 25.08 -10.08 2.66
C MET A 302 25.16 -9.14 3.87
N LEU A 303 24.32 -8.10 3.90
CA LEU A 303 24.24 -7.14 5.01
C LEU A 303 23.24 -7.56 6.10
N ASP A 304 22.65 -8.76 6.07
CA ASP A 304 21.60 -9.15 7.04
C ASP A 304 22.04 -8.92 8.50
N GLN A 305 23.24 -9.35 8.86
CA GLN A 305 23.75 -9.18 10.23
C GLN A 305 23.96 -7.71 10.58
N GLU A 306 24.33 -6.88 9.61
CA GLU A 306 24.53 -5.45 9.81
C GLU A 306 23.20 -4.74 9.99
N PHE A 307 22.20 -5.06 9.15
CA PHE A 307 20.81 -4.64 9.34
C PHE A 307 20.34 -5.00 10.75
N LYS A 308 20.60 -6.23 11.23
CA LYS A 308 20.24 -6.65 12.59
C LYS A 308 20.87 -5.73 13.64
N ASN A 309 22.17 -5.48 13.54
CA ASN A 309 22.91 -4.69 14.52
C ASN A 309 22.45 -3.23 14.57
N VAL A 310 22.03 -2.67 13.43
CA VAL A 310 21.65 -1.26 13.31
C VAL A 310 20.17 -1.04 13.59
N CYS A 311 19.30 -1.90 13.06
CA CYS A 311 17.88 -1.58 12.94
C CYS A 311 17.01 -2.22 14.02
N SER A 312 17.44 -3.28 14.70
CA SER A 312 16.56 -4.06 15.60
C SER A 312 15.85 -3.23 16.67
N GLY A 313 16.49 -2.16 17.16
CA GLY A 313 15.90 -1.24 18.14
C GLY A 313 14.81 -0.30 17.59
N TYR A 314 14.71 -0.17 16.27
CA TYR A 314 13.77 0.70 15.56
C TYR A 314 12.62 -0.07 14.90
N ILE A 315 12.67 -1.41 14.88
CA ILE A 315 11.68 -2.24 14.20
C ILE A 315 10.29 -2.21 14.86
N PRO A 316 10.19 -2.27 16.21
CA PRO A 316 8.88 -2.29 16.86
C PRO A 316 8.11 -0.99 16.59
N MET A 317 6.80 -1.12 16.40
CA MET A 317 5.87 0.02 16.32
C MET A 317 4.78 -0.07 17.39
N ASP A 318 4.11 1.04 17.64
CA ASP A 318 3.00 1.11 18.60
C ASP A 318 1.79 0.27 18.15
N PRO A 319 0.87 -0.07 19.07
CA PRO A 319 -0.38 -0.75 18.73
C PRO A 319 -1.16 -0.01 17.63
N VAL A 320 -1.78 -0.79 16.75
CA VAL A 320 -2.69 -0.26 15.74
C VAL A 320 -4.08 -0.14 16.35
N GLU A 321 -4.54 1.08 16.53
CA GLU A 321 -5.86 1.35 17.11
C GLU A 321 -6.97 1.29 16.05
N PRO A 322 -8.15 0.73 16.37
CA PRO A 322 -9.34 0.87 15.55
C PRO A 322 -9.65 2.34 15.22
N ARG A 323 -10.14 2.61 14.01
CA ARG A 323 -10.74 3.90 13.69
C ARG A 323 -12.20 3.83 14.10
N ALA A 324 -12.61 4.65 15.06
CA ALA A 324 -14.01 4.71 15.48
C ALA A 324 -14.90 5.13 14.31
N MET A 325 -15.54 4.17 13.64
CA MET A 325 -16.57 4.46 12.65
C MET A 325 -17.86 4.84 13.37
N ILE A 326 -18.08 6.15 13.55
CA ILE A 326 -19.39 6.67 13.90
C ILE A 326 -20.24 6.66 12.63
N LYS A 327 -20.87 5.53 12.34
CA LYS A 327 -21.68 5.35 11.12
C LYS A 327 -22.90 6.28 11.10
N TYR A 328 -23.62 6.36 12.23
CA TYR A 328 -24.88 7.09 12.32
C TYR A 328 -24.79 8.33 13.21
N HIS A 329 -24.35 8.19 14.46
CA HIS A 329 -24.22 9.30 15.42
C HIS A 329 -23.37 8.88 16.62
N SER A 330 -22.71 9.84 17.28
CA SER A 330 -21.89 9.57 18.48
C SER A 330 -22.73 9.16 19.70
N ASP A 331 -23.94 9.74 19.80
CA ASP A 331 -24.99 9.32 20.75
C ASP A 331 -25.64 8.00 20.31
N LEU A 332 -25.59 7.00 21.20
CA LEU A 332 -26.13 5.65 20.96
C LEU A 332 -27.64 5.65 20.65
N THR A 333 -28.41 6.53 21.29
CA THR A 333 -29.87 6.60 21.11
C THR A 333 -30.19 7.11 19.71
N ILE A 334 -29.51 8.18 19.29
CA ILE A 334 -29.67 8.72 17.93
C ILE A 334 -29.17 7.70 16.89
N ALA A 335 -28.06 6.99 17.18
CA ALA A 335 -27.54 5.96 16.30
C ALA A 335 -28.54 4.81 16.09
N LEU A 336 -29.19 4.32 17.16
CA LEU A 336 -30.22 3.28 17.08
C LEU A 336 -31.44 3.74 16.26
N GLN A 337 -31.90 4.99 16.48
CA GLN A 337 -33.01 5.57 15.72
C GLN A 337 -32.68 5.66 14.22
N ARG A 338 -31.50 6.18 13.87
CA ARG A 338 -31.02 6.27 12.48
C ARG A 338 -30.86 4.88 11.84
N MET A 339 -30.39 3.90 12.60
CA MET A 339 -30.26 2.52 12.12
C MET A 339 -31.62 1.88 11.81
N GLU A 340 -32.63 2.10 12.65
CA GLU A 340 -33.99 1.62 12.40
C GLU A 340 -34.62 2.32 11.19
N GLU A 341 -34.44 3.63 11.07
CA GLU A 341 -34.93 4.39 9.92
C GLU A 341 -34.22 4.00 8.61
N SER A 342 -32.92 3.71 8.64
CA SER A 342 -32.18 3.24 7.46
C SER A 342 -32.76 1.91 6.95
N ARG A 343 -33.03 0.97 7.87
CA ARG A 343 -33.70 -0.30 7.51
C ARG A 343 -35.09 -0.08 6.92
N ARG A 344 -35.84 0.93 7.39
CA ARG A 344 -37.14 1.31 6.83
C ARG A 344 -36.99 1.86 5.41
N LEU A 345 -36.07 2.80 5.20
CA LEU A 345 -35.78 3.40 3.90
C LEU A 345 -35.28 2.38 2.89
N ARG A 346 -34.42 1.42 3.31
CA ARG A 346 -33.95 0.34 2.44
C ARG A 346 -35.10 -0.42 1.80
N ARG A 347 -36.19 -0.71 2.55
CA ARG A 347 -37.38 -1.41 2.02
C ARG A 347 -38.18 -0.58 1.02
N MET A 348 -38.00 0.74 1.01
CA MET A 348 -38.64 1.65 0.05
C MET A 348 -37.81 1.83 -1.22
N LEU A 349 -36.51 1.57 -1.15
CA LEU A 349 -35.62 1.62 -2.30
C LEU A 349 -35.77 0.36 -3.17
N PRO A 350 -35.34 0.40 -4.44
CA PRO A 350 -35.55 -0.72 -5.37
C PRO A 350 -34.88 -2.06 -5.02
N ASP A 351 -33.93 -2.08 -4.07
CA ASP A 351 -33.18 -3.27 -3.62
C ASP A 351 -32.49 -4.05 -4.77
N ILE A 352 -31.99 -3.30 -5.77
CA ILE A 352 -31.26 -3.86 -6.93
C ILE A 352 -29.77 -3.51 -6.95
N ASP A 353 -29.29 -2.71 -5.99
CA ASP A 353 -27.88 -2.31 -5.83
C ASP A 353 -27.19 -1.84 -7.13
N CYS A 354 -27.91 -1.13 -8.00
CA CYS A 354 -27.43 -0.73 -9.32
C CYS A 354 -26.29 0.31 -9.33
N GLY A 355 -25.99 0.95 -8.20
CA GLY A 355 -24.95 1.98 -8.10
C GLY A 355 -25.24 3.32 -8.79
N ALA A 356 -26.39 3.49 -9.47
CA ALA A 356 -26.67 4.64 -10.33
C ALA A 356 -26.70 6.00 -9.60
N CYS A 357 -27.05 6.00 -8.30
CA CYS A 357 -27.04 7.19 -7.45
C CYS A 357 -25.65 7.54 -6.88
N GLY A 358 -24.65 6.70 -7.15
CA GLY A 358 -23.30 6.81 -6.60
C GLY A 358 -23.11 6.17 -5.22
N ALA A 359 -24.16 5.62 -4.60
CA ALA A 359 -24.04 4.74 -3.44
C ALA A 359 -23.87 3.28 -3.90
N PRO A 360 -23.00 2.47 -3.27
CA PRO A 360 -22.68 1.11 -3.71
C PRO A 360 -23.83 0.12 -3.54
N SER A 361 -24.79 0.42 -2.68
CA SER A 361 -26.00 -0.38 -2.45
C SER A 361 -27.18 0.52 -2.08
N CYS A 362 -28.39 -0.02 -2.17
CA CYS A 362 -29.60 0.64 -1.67
C CYS A 362 -29.52 0.86 -0.16
N GLU A 363 -28.89 -0.05 0.59
CA GLU A 363 -28.61 0.14 2.02
C GLU A 363 -27.66 1.32 2.26
N ALA A 364 -26.59 1.46 1.48
CA ALA A 364 -25.68 2.59 1.61
C ALA A 364 -26.37 3.93 1.31
N LEU A 365 -27.26 3.97 0.32
CA LEU A 365 -28.08 5.17 0.07
C LEU A 365 -29.02 5.47 1.25
N ALA A 366 -29.66 4.44 1.83
CA ALA A 366 -30.52 4.62 3.00
C ALA A 366 -29.72 5.16 4.21
N ASP A 367 -28.51 4.65 4.42
CA ASP A 367 -27.58 5.13 5.45
C ASP A 367 -27.19 6.59 5.23
N ASP A 368 -26.94 6.99 3.98
CA ASP A 368 -26.64 8.37 3.62
C ASP A 368 -27.84 9.30 3.84
N ILE A 369 -29.06 8.84 3.58
CA ILE A 369 -30.28 9.63 3.83
C ILE A 369 -30.48 9.89 5.33
N VAL A 370 -30.38 8.86 6.18
CA VAL A 370 -30.56 9.05 7.63
C VAL A 370 -29.46 9.86 8.30
N CYS A 371 -28.31 9.99 7.62
CA CYS A 371 -27.19 10.81 8.06
C CYS A 371 -27.15 12.19 7.41
N ASP A 372 -28.22 12.61 6.73
CA ASP A 372 -28.35 13.91 6.06
C ASP A 372 -27.28 14.15 4.97
N ARG A 373 -26.73 13.08 4.39
CA ARG A 373 -25.75 13.10 3.30
C ARG A 373 -26.38 12.97 1.92
N ALA A 374 -27.58 12.42 1.85
CA ALA A 374 -28.36 12.24 0.63
C ALA A 374 -29.86 12.44 0.90
N THR A 375 -30.65 12.40 -0.17
CA THR A 375 -32.12 12.40 -0.12
C THR A 375 -32.65 11.26 -0.98
N LEU A 376 -33.92 10.89 -0.79
CA LEU A 376 -34.59 9.88 -1.64
C LEU A 376 -34.51 10.24 -3.13
N ASP A 377 -34.43 11.53 -3.46
CA ASP A 377 -34.35 12.01 -4.84
C ASP A 377 -33.06 11.59 -5.57
N HIS A 378 -32.03 11.21 -4.82
CA HIS A 378 -30.80 10.71 -5.42
C HIS A 378 -31.00 9.34 -6.09
N CYS A 379 -32.05 8.59 -5.72
CA CYS A 379 -32.36 7.32 -6.39
C CYS A 379 -32.98 7.56 -7.77
N VAL A 380 -32.13 7.53 -8.80
CA VAL A 380 -32.53 7.74 -10.21
C VAL A 380 -33.62 6.76 -10.65
N ILE A 381 -33.57 5.51 -10.18
CA ILE A 381 -34.54 4.47 -10.53
C ILE A 381 -35.91 4.76 -9.91
N LEU A 382 -35.93 5.17 -8.64
CA LEU A 382 -37.18 5.53 -7.95
C LEU A 382 -37.82 6.77 -8.60
N HIS A 383 -37.01 7.75 -8.99
CA HIS A 383 -37.44 8.92 -9.77
C HIS A 383 -38.02 8.53 -11.14
N ALA A 384 -37.33 7.67 -11.89
CA ALA A 384 -37.76 7.21 -13.20
C ALA A 384 -39.11 6.46 -13.16
N HIS A 385 -39.41 5.74 -12.08
CA HIS A 385 -40.70 5.08 -11.90
C HIS A 385 -41.82 6.03 -11.44
N GLN A 386 -41.50 7.18 -10.87
CA GLN A 386 -42.46 8.19 -10.45
C GLN A 386 -42.78 9.21 -11.56
N ALA A 387 -41.86 9.43 -12.50
CA ALA A 387 -42.12 10.16 -13.73
C ALA A 387 -43.06 9.33 -14.63
N GLY A 388 -44.26 9.83 -14.89
CA GLY A 388 -45.21 9.19 -15.80
C GLY A 388 -44.65 9.03 -17.22
N PRO A 389 -45.28 8.20 -18.07
CA PRO A 389 -44.80 7.89 -19.42
C PRO A 389 -44.67 9.11 -20.37
N ASP A 390 -45.16 10.29 -19.98
CA ASP A 390 -45.14 11.52 -20.78
C ASP A 390 -43.90 12.42 -20.52
N MET A 391 -42.92 11.98 -19.71
CA MET A 391 -41.70 12.77 -19.37
C MET A 391 -40.36 12.14 -19.81
N LEU A 392 -40.39 11.08 -20.62
CA LEU A 392 -39.26 10.53 -21.36
C LEU A 392 -39.43 10.86 -22.85
#